data_AF-A0A7W5HR74-F1
#
_entry.id   AF-A0A7W5HR74-F1
#
_cell.length_a   1.000
_cell.length_b   1.000
_cell.length_c   1.000
_cell.angle_alpha   90.00
_cell.angle_beta   90.00
_cell.angle_gamma   90.00
#
_symmetry.space_group_name_H-M   'P 1'
#
loop_
_entity.id
_entity.type
_entity.pdbx_description
1 polymer ?
#
loop_
_entity_poly.entity_id
_entity_poly.type
_entity_poly.pdbx_seq_one_letter_code
_entity_poly.pdbx_strand_id
1 'polypeptide(L)'
;MSSMTHPSTLAPAYRKALKTWRPVILYFGNQHCPACEMAEPLFRTIAEQYRDHAQVYMLNTSESPRHPDVTGTPTVLFYKEGRLLKKLKGIGTRQTLEENFKKHIGKLRPKQPITRTPRHDLPWLQKTLSTLRTAPRARELLNVRLSSHV
;
A
#
# COMPACT_ATOMS: atom_id res chain seq x y z
N MET A 1 -2.57 15.62 29.73
CA MET A 1 -1.16 15.93 29.38
C MET A 1 -0.65 14.83 28.47
N SER A 2 -0.56 15.07 27.16
CA SER A 2 -0.06 14.07 26.20
C SER A 2 1.45 14.09 26.22
N SER A 3 2.06 13.17 26.96
CA SER A 3 3.51 12.94 26.92
C SER A 3 3.89 12.58 25.48
N MET A 4 4.64 13.47 24.82
CA MET A 4 5.16 13.22 23.49
C MET A 4 6.31 12.23 23.62
N THR A 5 6.08 10.97 23.25
CA THR A 5 7.16 9.97 23.17
C THR A 5 8.16 10.42 22.11
N HIS A 6 9.31 10.91 22.55
CA HIS A 6 10.38 11.32 21.64
C HIS A 6 11.01 10.10 20.98
N PRO A 7 11.32 10.15 19.67
CA PRO A 7 11.89 9.02 18.94
C PRO A 7 13.20 8.49 19.53
N SER A 8 13.95 9.34 20.25
CA SER A 8 15.22 8.99 20.90
C SER A 8 15.09 7.90 21.96
N THR A 9 13.94 7.82 22.64
CA THR A 9 13.68 6.86 23.73
C THR A 9 13.30 5.47 23.20
N LEU A 10 12.99 5.34 21.90
CA LEU A 10 12.57 4.08 21.31
C LEU A 10 13.77 3.18 21.00
N ALA A 11 13.58 1.86 21.06
CA ALA A 11 14.59 0.89 20.66
C ALA A 11 15.08 1.13 19.21
N PRO A 12 16.34 0.78 18.88
CA PRO A 12 16.92 1.03 17.56
C PRO A 12 16.07 0.53 16.38
N ALA A 13 15.43 -0.63 16.54
CA ALA A 13 14.54 -1.22 15.53
C ALA A 13 13.36 -0.29 15.20
N TYR A 14 12.69 0.28 16.20
CA TYR A 14 11.59 1.22 16.00
C TYR A 14 12.08 2.52 15.38
N ARG A 15 13.21 3.06 15.85
CA ARG A 15 13.79 4.26 15.24
C ARG A 15 14.09 4.07 13.76
N LYS A 16 14.57 2.89 13.37
CA LYS A 16 14.81 2.55 11.96
C LYS A 16 13.49 2.46 11.18
N ALA A 17 12.49 1.76 11.70
CA ALA A 17 11.18 1.63 11.04
C ALA A 17 10.46 2.98 10.86
N LEU A 18 10.64 3.91 11.81
CA LEU A 18 10.01 5.23 11.79
C LEU A 18 10.72 6.25 10.88
N LYS A 19 11.91 5.93 10.34
CA LYS A 19 12.64 6.78 9.39
C LYS A 19 12.05 6.63 7.98
N THR A 20 10.85 7.13 7.79
CA THR A 20 10.14 7.10 6.51
C THR A 20 9.18 8.30 6.42
N TRP A 21 8.89 8.72 5.19
CA TRP A 21 7.86 9.73 4.92
C TRP A 21 6.44 9.14 5.00
N ARG A 22 6.31 7.81 4.82
CA ARG A 22 5.02 7.12 4.89
C ARG A 22 4.55 7.01 6.33
N PRO A 23 3.23 7.12 6.61
CA PRO A 23 2.69 6.74 7.90
C PRO A 23 3.09 5.31 8.28
N VAL A 24 3.41 5.10 9.55
CA VAL A 24 3.79 3.79 10.10
C VAL A 24 2.74 3.39 11.13
N ILE A 25 2.15 2.21 10.99
CA ILE A 25 1.24 1.64 11.98
C ILE A 25 1.92 0.44 12.62
N LEU A 26 2.02 0.46 13.94
CA LEU A 26 2.51 -0.66 14.74
C LEU A 26 1.35 -1.28 15.51
N TYR A 27 1.06 -2.55 15.24
CA TYR A 27 0.15 -3.35 16.05
C TYR A 27 0.96 -4.22 16.99
N PHE A 28 0.62 -4.16 18.27
CA PHE A 28 1.22 -4.99 19.31
C PHE A 28 0.19 -5.99 19.81
N GLY A 29 0.48 -7.27 19.65
CA GLY A 29 -0.32 -8.40 20.08
C GLY A 29 0.54 -9.49 20.72
N ASN A 30 -0.11 -10.60 21.08
CA ASN A 30 0.55 -11.82 21.57
C ASN A 30 -0.40 -13.01 21.30
N GLN A 31 0.15 -14.21 21.16
CA GLN A 31 -0.61 -15.47 21.04
C GLN A 31 -1.39 -15.79 22.33
N HIS A 32 -0.90 -15.36 23.50
CA HIS A 32 -1.60 -15.54 24.79
C HIS A 32 -2.51 -14.36 25.14
N CYS A 33 -3.27 -13.87 24.18
CA CYS A 33 -4.15 -12.70 24.35
C CYS A 33 -5.52 -13.00 23.70
N PRO A 34 -6.54 -13.37 24.49
CA PRO A 34 -7.87 -13.69 23.96
C PRO A 34 -8.49 -12.53 23.17
N ALA A 35 -8.28 -11.30 23.63
CA ALA A 35 -8.75 -10.11 22.92
C ALA A 35 -8.07 -9.91 21.56
N CYS A 36 -6.85 -10.44 21.38
CA CYS A 36 -6.09 -10.30 20.15
C CYS A 36 -6.60 -11.26 19.06
N GLU A 37 -7.15 -12.42 19.42
CA GLU A 37 -7.66 -13.43 18.46
C GLU A 37 -8.73 -12.84 17.53
N MET A 38 -9.66 -12.05 18.06
CA MET A 38 -10.67 -11.38 17.24
C MET A 38 -10.15 -10.10 16.57
N ALA A 39 -9.23 -9.41 17.24
CA ALA A 39 -8.82 -8.07 16.84
C ALA A 39 -7.80 -8.08 15.68
N GLU A 40 -6.86 -9.03 15.68
CA GLU A 40 -5.85 -9.17 14.64
C GLU A 40 -6.43 -9.35 13.22
N PRO A 41 -7.34 -10.30 12.96
CA PRO A 41 -7.88 -10.48 11.60
C PRO A 41 -8.68 -9.25 11.14
N LEU A 42 -9.39 -8.59 12.05
CA LEU A 42 -10.10 -7.35 11.74
C LEU A 42 -9.12 -6.22 11.36
N PHE A 43 -8.06 -6.04 12.15
CA PHE A 43 -7.02 -5.06 11.85
C PHE A 43 -6.32 -5.35 10.53
N ARG A 44 -5.91 -6.60 10.28
CA ARG A 44 -5.26 -7.02 9.05
C ARG A 44 -6.12 -6.72 7.83
N THR A 45 -7.42 -7.02 7.90
CA THR A 45 -8.37 -6.75 6.81
C THR A 45 -8.42 -5.26 6.45
N ILE A 46 -8.48 -4.38 7.45
CA ILE A 46 -8.50 -2.93 7.23
C ILE A 46 -7.13 -2.45 6.76
N ALA A 47 -6.05 -2.90 7.40
CA ALA A 47 -4.69 -2.48 7.10
C ALA A 47 -4.25 -2.82 5.67
N GLU A 48 -4.70 -3.96 5.13
CA GLU A 48 -4.41 -4.40 3.77
C GLU A 48 -4.84 -3.37 2.72
N GLN A 49 -5.96 -2.67 2.95
CA GLN A 49 -6.44 -1.61 2.05
C GLN A 49 -5.46 -0.42 1.97
N TYR A 50 -4.64 -0.23 3.00
CA TYR A 50 -3.69 0.88 3.13
C TYR A 50 -2.23 0.47 2.86
N ARG A 51 -1.95 -0.76 2.42
CA ARG A 51 -0.57 -1.25 2.17
C ARG A 51 0.25 -0.36 1.24
N ASP A 52 -0.41 0.26 0.26
CA ASP A 52 0.24 1.13 -0.72
C ASP A 52 0.48 2.55 -0.17
N HIS A 53 -0.12 2.90 0.98
CA HIS A 53 -0.14 4.25 1.54
C HIS A 53 0.57 4.33 2.91
N ALA A 54 0.72 3.21 3.62
CA ALA A 54 1.34 3.16 4.93
C ALA A 54 2.18 1.88 5.10
N GLN A 55 3.16 1.93 6.01
CA GLN A 55 3.90 0.76 6.45
C GLN A 55 3.24 0.18 7.70
N VAL A 56 2.85 -1.08 7.65
CA VAL A 56 2.15 -1.75 8.75
C VAL A 56 3.04 -2.87 9.29
N TYR A 57 3.26 -2.86 10.61
CA TYR A 57 4.03 -3.88 11.30
C TYR A 57 3.16 -4.56 12.35
N MET A 58 3.13 -5.90 12.29
CA MET A 58 2.48 -6.76 13.26
C MET A 58 3.56 -7.28 14.20
N LEU A 59 3.48 -6.95 15.49
CA LEU A 59 4.53 -7.19 16.47
C LEU A 59 4.00 -8.05 17.61
N ASN A 60 4.73 -9.13 17.91
CA ASN A 60 4.53 -9.89 19.14
C ASN A 60 5.26 -9.20 20.29
N THR A 61 4.56 -8.91 21.39
CA THR A 61 5.16 -8.24 22.56
C THR A 61 6.21 -9.09 23.29
N SER A 62 6.19 -10.42 23.14
CA SER A 62 7.23 -11.30 23.70
C SER A 62 8.53 -11.30 22.89
N GLU A 63 8.47 -11.00 21.59
CA GLU A 63 9.60 -11.10 20.65
C GLU A 63 10.16 -9.73 20.26
N SER A 64 9.41 -8.66 20.52
CA SER A 64 9.80 -7.30 20.16
C SER A 64 10.24 -6.49 21.39
N PRO A 65 11.17 -5.52 21.23
CA PRO A 65 11.60 -4.67 22.34
C PRO A 65 10.42 -3.95 23.00
N ARG A 66 10.46 -3.76 24.32
CA ARG A 66 9.37 -3.06 25.01
C ARG A 66 9.20 -1.65 24.45
N HIS A 67 7.99 -1.34 23.99
CA HIS A 67 7.62 0.01 23.57
C HIS A 67 6.99 0.77 24.76
N PRO A 68 7.43 1.99 25.09
CA PRO A 68 6.98 2.71 26.29
C PRO A 68 5.47 2.99 26.30
N ASP A 69 4.91 3.26 25.12
CA ASP A 69 3.47 3.47 24.95
C ASP A 69 2.63 2.18 24.95
N VAL A 70 3.23 1.00 25.01
CA VAL A 70 2.48 -0.26 24.99
C VAL A 70 2.43 -0.81 26.40
N THR A 71 1.28 -0.60 27.05
CA THR A 71 1.00 -1.06 28.42
C THR A 71 0.21 -2.37 28.45
N GLY A 72 -0.31 -2.83 27.32
CA GLY A 72 -1.10 -4.04 27.17
C GLY A 72 -1.45 -4.32 25.71
N THR A 73 -1.99 -5.49 25.43
CA THR A 73 -2.37 -5.93 24.08
C THR A 73 -3.89 -6.17 23.98
N PRO A 74 -4.51 -5.95 22.80
CA PRO A 74 -3.91 -5.37 21.60
C PRO A 74 -3.74 -3.85 21.72
N THR A 75 -2.65 -3.30 21.19
CA THR A 75 -2.42 -1.85 21.10
C THR A 75 -2.01 -1.47 19.68
N VAL A 76 -2.59 -0.40 19.14
CA VAL A 76 -2.23 0.14 17.83
C VAL A 76 -1.64 1.53 17.98
N LEU A 77 -0.46 1.74 17.41
CA LEU A 77 0.21 3.04 17.38
C LEU A 77 0.31 3.55 15.94
N PHE A 78 -0.12 4.78 15.72
CA PHE A 78 -0.02 5.48 14.44
C PHE A 78 1.09 6.51 14.53
N TYR A 79 2.07 6.41 13.63
CA TYR A 79 3.18 7.33 13.51
C TYR A 79 3.19 8.02 12.16
N LYS A 80 3.66 9.27 12.14
CA LYS A 80 3.98 10.01 10.92
C LYS A 80 5.18 10.89 11.20
N GLU A 81 6.17 10.88 10.30
CA GLU A 81 7.41 11.67 10.45
C GLU A 81 8.10 11.40 11.80
N GLY A 82 8.08 10.14 12.24
CA GLY A 82 8.63 9.73 13.53
C GLY A 82 7.83 10.14 14.77
N ARG A 83 6.73 10.89 14.63
CA ARG A 83 5.90 11.36 15.75
C ARG A 83 4.70 10.45 15.96
N LEU A 84 4.42 10.11 17.21
CA LEU A 84 3.21 9.36 17.57
C LEU A 84 1.98 10.27 17.42
N LEU A 85 1.11 9.95 16.46
CA LEU A 85 -0.13 10.69 16.19
C LEU A 85 -1.29 10.19 17.03
N LYS A 86 -1.39 8.87 17.20
CA LYS A 86 -2.53 8.24 17.88
C LYS A 86 -2.10 6.91 18.50
N LYS A 87 -2.61 6.67 19.70
CA LYS A 87 -2.57 5.38 20.38
C LYS A 87 -3.99 4.88 20.57
N LEU A 88 -4.25 3.65 20.15
CA LEU A 88 -5.47 2.91 20.44
C LEU A 88 -5.16 1.82 21.45
N LYS A 89 -5.84 1.87 22.60
CA LYS A 89 -5.86 0.76 23.56
C LYS A 89 -7.00 -0.17 23.12
N GLY A 90 -6.65 -1.26 22.44
CA GLY A 90 -7.62 -2.10 21.72
C GLY A 90 -7.91 -1.60 20.31
N ILE A 91 -8.76 -2.36 19.60
CA ILE A 91 -9.15 -2.08 18.20
C ILE A 91 -10.52 -1.42 18.09
N GLY A 92 -11.41 -1.65 19.07
CA GLY A 92 -12.79 -1.17 19.01
C GLY A 92 -13.60 -1.91 17.94
N THR A 93 -14.56 -1.23 17.34
CA THR A 93 -15.38 -1.77 16.23
C THR A 93 -14.71 -1.54 14.88
N ARG A 94 -15.11 -2.30 13.86
CA ARG A 94 -14.65 -2.13 12.46
C ARG A 94 -14.72 -0.66 12.02
N GLN A 95 -15.88 -0.02 12.22
CA GLN A 95 -16.11 1.37 11.82
C GLN A 95 -15.14 2.33 12.52
N THR A 96 -14.96 2.19 13.85
CA THR A 96 -14.03 3.07 14.58
C THR A 96 -12.59 2.88 14.12
N LEU A 97 -12.18 1.65 13.79
CA LEU A 97 -10.85 1.38 13.28
C LEU A 97 -10.66 2.00 11.88
N GLU A 98 -11.62 1.81 10.97
CA GLU A 98 -11.62 2.42 9.63
C GLU A 98 -11.54 3.96 9.69
N GLU A 99 -12.28 4.58 10.62
CA GLU A 99 -12.22 6.02 10.85
C GLU A 99 -10.84 6.49 11.32
N ASN A 100 -10.18 5.74 12.22
CA ASN A 100 -8.82 6.05 12.65
C ASN A 100 -7.81 5.94 11.49
N PHE A 101 -7.91 4.89 10.67
CA PHE A 101 -7.08 4.72 9.48
C PHE A 101 -7.28 5.88 8.49
N LYS A 102 -8.54 6.20 8.17
CA LYS A 102 -8.90 7.30 7.27
C LYS A 102 -8.40 8.66 7.78
N LYS A 103 -8.49 8.90 9.09
CA LYS A 103 -8.07 10.14 9.73
C LYS A 103 -6.55 10.32 9.76
N HIS A 104 -5.80 9.25 10.01
CA HIS A 104 -4.36 9.34 10.26
C HIS A 104 -3.47 8.98 9.06
N ILE A 105 -3.98 8.20 8.10
CA ILE A 105 -3.27 7.85 6.86
C ILE A 105 -3.77 8.70 5.70
N GLY A 106 -5.08 8.98 5.66
CA GLY A 106 -5.74 9.76 4.61
C GLY A 106 -6.85 8.98 3.91
N LYS A 107 -7.60 9.66 3.03
CA LYS A 107 -8.64 9.02 2.22
C LYS A 107 -7.99 8.21 1.09
N LEU A 108 -8.25 6.90 1.06
CA LEU A 108 -7.88 6.06 -0.09
C LEU A 108 -8.62 6.55 -1.33
N ARG A 109 -7.91 6.74 -2.44
CA ARG A 109 -8.58 6.83 -3.74
C ARG A 109 -9.01 5.42 -4.13
N PRO A 110 -10.24 5.22 -4.64
CA PRO A 110 -10.61 3.94 -5.21
C PRO A 110 -9.57 3.55 -6.27
N LYS A 111 -9.00 2.34 -6.19
CA LYS A 111 -8.30 1.76 -7.34
C LYS A 111 -9.37 1.60 -8.42
N GLN A 112 -9.50 2.59 -9.29
CA GLN A 112 -10.33 2.44 -10.48
C GLN A 112 -9.75 1.26 -11.27
N PRO A 113 -10.58 0.29 -11.70
CA PRO A 113 -10.15 -0.69 -12.67
C PRO A 113 -9.58 0.10 -13.85
N ILE A 114 -8.31 -0.14 -14.19
CA ILE A 114 -7.71 0.47 -15.37
C ILE A 114 -8.33 -0.24 -16.57
N THR A 115 -9.55 0.13 -16.94
CA THR A 115 -10.17 -0.28 -18.19
C THR A 115 -9.47 0.51 -19.29
N ARG A 116 -8.39 -0.06 -19.82
CA ARG A 116 -7.82 0.42 -21.09
C ARG A 116 -8.85 0.09 -22.15
N THR A 117 -9.71 1.04 -22.50
CA THR A 117 -10.52 0.95 -23.71
C THR A 117 -9.57 0.89 -24.90
N PRO A 118 -9.57 -0.20 -25.68
CA PRO A 118 -8.79 -0.25 -26.91
C PRO A 118 -9.24 0.92 -27.80
N ARG A 119 -8.30 1.73 -28.30
CA ARG A 119 -8.62 2.81 -29.25
C ARG A 119 -9.24 2.29 -30.55
N HIS A 120 -9.04 1.01 -30.83
CA HIS A 120 -9.52 0.34 -32.01
C HIS A 120 -10.09 -1.02 -31.63
N ASP A 121 -11.19 -1.38 -32.27
CA ASP A 121 -11.83 -2.67 -32.18
C ASP A 121 -11.05 -3.74 -32.98
N LEU A 122 -11.25 -5.00 -32.62
CA LEU A 122 -10.64 -6.16 -33.29
C LEU A 122 -10.87 -6.17 -34.82
N PRO A 123 -12.08 -5.86 -35.32
CA PRO A 123 -12.32 -5.70 -36.76
C PRO A 123 -11.46 -4.62 -37.42
N TRP A 124 -11.30 -3.44 -36.78
CA TRP A 124 -10.39 -2.41 -37.27
C TRP A 124 -8.94 -2.91 -37.28
N LEU A 125 -8.49 -3.60 -36.24
CA LEU A 125 -7.12 -4.12 -36.15
C LEU A 125 -6.83 -5.13 -37.27
N GLN A 126 -7.75 -6.05 -37.52
CA GLN A 126 -7.63 -7.03 -38.61
C GLN A 126 -7.58 -6.34 -39.98
N LYS A 127 -8.42 -5.32 -40.20
CA LYS A 127 -8.43 -4.54 -41.45
C LYS A 127 -7.15 -3.70 -41.62
N THR A 128 -6.66 -3.07 -40.56
CA THR A 128 -5.42 -2.28 -40.63
C THR A 128 -4.22 -3.20 -40.84
N LEU A 129 -4.10 -4.31 -40.11
CA LEU A 129 -2.98 -5.24 -40.27
C LEU A 129 -2.97 -5.94 -41.64
N SER A 130 -4.14 -6.25 -42.22
CA SER A 130 -4.23 -6.84 -43.56
C SER A 130 -3.86 -5.87 -44.69
N THR A 131 -3.94 -4.55 -44.45
CA THR A 131 -3.51 -3.53 -45.41
C THR A 131 -2.05 -3.13 -45.26
N LEU A 132 -1.41 -3.47 -44.14
CA LEU A 132 0.03 -3.32 -43.97
C LEU A 132 0.76 -4.33 -44.87
N ARG A 133 1.51 -3.81 -45.84
CA ARG A 133 2.49 -4.63 -46.56
C ARG A 133 3.62 -4.97 -45.60
N THR A 134 3.98 -6.24 -45.52
CA THR A 134 5.17 -6.66 -44.78
C THR A 134 6.40 -5.95 -45.36
N ALA A 135 7.38 -5.61 -44.51
CA ALA A 135 8.59 -4.89 -44.90
C ALA A 135 9.31 -5.44 -46.16
N PRO A 136 9.34 -6.76 -46.42
CA PRO A 136 9.91 -7.31 -47.67
C PRO A 136 9.14 -6.85 -48.92
N ARG A 137 7.80 -6.92 -48.87
CA ARG A 137 6.91 -6.61 -50.01
C ARG A 137 6.84 -5.10 -50.30
N ALA A 138 7.05 -4.26 -49.28
CA ALA A 138 7.18 -2.82 -49.46
C ALA A 138 8.50 -2.44 -50.15
N ARG A 139 9.61 -3.10 -49.80
CA ARG A 139 10.93 -2.90 -50.45
C ARG A 139 10.92 -3.29 -51.93
N GLU A 140 10.30 -4.42 -52.26
CA GLU A 140 10.21 -4.91 -53.63
C GLU A 140 9.45 -3.93 -54.55
N LEU A 141 8.36 -3.34 -54.05
CA LEU A 141 7.55 -2.37 -54.81
C LEU A 141 8.18 -0.98 -54.92
N LEU A 142 9.05 -0.60 -53.99
CA LEU A 142 9.87 0.61 -54.10
C LEU A 142 11.01 0.43 -55.11
N ASN A 143 11.65 -0.74 -55.15
CA ASN A 143 12.68 -1.06 -56.14
C ASN A 143 12.13 -1.10 -57.57
N VAL A 144 10.93 -1.67 -57.78
CA VAL A 144 10.26 -1.66 -59.10
C VAL A 144 9.97 -0.24 -59.59
N ARG A 145 9.56 0.68 -58.70
CA ARG A 145 9.32 2.09 -59.05
C ARG A 145 10.59 2.86 -59.41
N LEU A 146 11.72 2.55 -58.78
CA LEU A 146 13.00 3.21 -59.06
C LEU A 146 13.62 2.74 -60.40
N SER A 147 13.41 1.48 -60.80
CA SER A 147 13.84 0.96 -62.11
C SER A 147 12.97 1.39 -63.29
N SER A 148 11.82 2.03 -63.05
CA SER A 148 10.89 2.48 -64.12
C SER A 148 11.18 3.89 -64.64
N HIS A 149 12.20 4.57 -64.11
CA HIS A 149 12.57 5.95 -64.41
C HIS A 149 14.02 6.11 -64.94
N VAL A 150 14.59 5.04 -65.50
CA VAL A 150 15.86 5.07 -66.27
C VAL A 150 15.57 4.72 -67.72
#